data_AF-A0A7Y2F735-F1
#
_entry.id   AF-A0A7Y2F735-F1
#
_cell.length_a   1.000
_cell.length_b   1.000
_cell.length_c   1.000
_cell.angle_alpha   90.00
_cell.angle_beta   90.00
_cell.angle_gamma   90.00
#
_symmetry.space_group_name_H-M   'P 1'
#
loop_
_entity.id
_entity.type
_entity.pdbx_description
1 polymer ?
#
loop_
_entity_poly.entity_id
_entity_poly.type
_entity_poly.pdbx_seq_one_letter_code
_entity_poly.pdbx_strand_id
1 'polypeptide(L)'
;LDSSGLNDQARSELTQLEWFGPLLVIDRVADFDTAVDRASKTPYGLAASLLGGSREYFERFVDAAGAGVVNWNSPTTGAAGALPFGGLGDSGNHRPAGYFAIDFCSDPVASLEADQISGKDPWSIAT
;
A
#
# COMPACT_ATOMS: atom_id res chain seq x y z
N LEU A 1 14.90 22.15 -20.34
CA LEU A 1 14.69 20.71 -20.55
C LEU A 1 15.76 20.00 -19.76
N ASP A 2 15.39 19.14 -18.81
CA ASP A 2 16.41 18.34 -18.14
C ASP A 2 17.01 17.30 -19.10
N SER A 3 18.03 16.57 -18.64
CA SER A 3 18.76 15.60 -19.45
C SER A 3 17.91 14.44 -19.98
N SER A 4 16.63 14.33 -19.59
CA SER A 4 15.71 13.31 -20.12
C SER A 4 15.03 13.72 -21.43
N GLY A 5 15.04 15.01 -21.79
CA GLY A 5 14.34 15.51 -22.98
C GLY A 5 12.80 15.45 -22.92
N LEU A 6 12.22 14.90 -21.85
CA LEU A 6 10.78 14.87 -21.61
C LEU A 6 10.32 16.21 -21.04
N ASN A 7 9.16 16.67 -21.50
CA ASN A 7 8.46 17.77 -20.84
C ASN A 7 7.64 17.24 -19.64
N ASP A 8 7.16 18.14 -18.80
CA ASP A 8 6.44 17.77 -17.57
C ASP A 8 5.16 16.97 -17.85
N GLN A 9 4.46 17.29 -18.96
CA GLN A 9 3.26 16.58 -19.35
C GLN A 9 3.55 15.12 -19.71
N ALA A 10 4.54 14.88 -20.59
CA ALA A 10 4.94 13.54 -20.98
C ALA A 10 5.40 12.73 -19.77
N ARG A 11 6.13 13.35 -18.82
CA ARG A 11 6.52 12.69 -17.57
C ARG A 11 5.30 12.31 -16.72
N SER A 12 4.35 13.23 -16.58
CA SER A 12 3.11 12.98 -15.86
C SER A 12 2.29 11.85 -16.48
N GLU A 13 2.25 11.75 -17.81
CA GLU A 13 1.56 10.66 -18.50
C GLU A 13 2.24 9.31 -18.27
N LEU A 14 3.58 9.27 -18.29
CA LEU A 14 4.34 8.05 -18.00
C LEU A 14 4.08 7.54 -16.57
N THR A 15 3.90 8.42 -15.58
CA THR A 15 3.69 8.00 -14.18
C THR A 15 2.28 7.46 -13.90
N GLN A 16 1.34 7.62 -14.82
CA GLN A 16 -0.01 7.04 -14.72
C GLN A 16 -0.11 5.62 -15.28
N LEU A 17 0.96 5.10 -15.88
CA LEU A 17 0.98 3.80 -16.55
C LEU A 17 1.81 2.78 -15.77
N GLU A 18 1.43 1.52 -15.87
CA GLU A 18 2.23 0.40 -15.36
C GLU A 18 3.25 -0.05 -16.41
N TRP A 19 4.53 0.00 -16.05
CA TRP A 19 5.64 -0.35 -16.94
C TRP A 19 6.29 -1.67 -16.51
N PHE A 20 6.37 -2.62 -17.43
CA PHE A 20 6.93 -3.96 -17.19
C PHE A 20 8.30 -4.15 -17.84
N GLY A 21 9.17 -3.14 -17.76
CA GLY A 21 10.49 -3.16 -18.39
C GLY A 21 11.51 -2.25 -17.70
N PRO A 22 12.78 -2.28 -18.14
CA PRO A 22 13.88 -1.57 -17.50
C PRO A 22 13.89 -0.07 -17.88
N LEU A 23 12.77 0.62 -17.69
CA LEU A 23 12.61 2.06 -17.92
C LEU A 23 12.39 2.76 -16.58
N LEU A 24 13.39 3.52 -16.13
CA LEU A 24 13.27 4.38 -14.94
C LEU A 24 12.98 5.82 -15.36
N VAL A 25 11.91 6.39 -14.81
CA VAL A 25 11.60 7.82 -14.94
C VAL A 25 12.16 8.56 -13.73
N ILE A 26 12.98 9.58 -13.98
CA ILE A 26 13.50 10.46 -12.93
C ILE A 26 12.66 11.74 -12.95
N ASP A 27 12.01 12.04 -11.83
CA ASP A 27 11.30 13.30 -11.62
C ASP A 27 12.02 14.19 -10.61
N ARG A 28 12.30 15.44 -11.00
CA ARG A 28 13.02 16.40 -10.15
C ARG A 28 12.04 17.43 -9.61
N VAL A 29 12.01 17.56 -8.30
CA VAL A 29 11.11 18.46 -7.56
C VAL A 29 11.91 19.36 -6.63
N ALA A 30 11.31 20.47 -6.21
CA ALA A 30 12.00 21.49 -5.43
C ALA A 30 12.19 21.10 -3.95
N ASP A 31 11.24 20.33 -3.40
CA ASP A 31 11.17 20.03 -1.98
C ASP A 31 10.50 18.68 -1.71
N PHE A 32 10.57 18.26 -0.45
CA PHE A 32 10.03 17.00 0.02
C PHE A 32 8.50 16.91 -0.13
N ASP A 33 7.78 17.98 0.20
CA ASP A 33 6.31 17.97 0.18
C ASP A 33 5.79 17.77 -1.25
N THR A 34 6.43 18.44 -2.22
CA THR A 34 6.16 18.23 -3.65
C THR A 34 6.53 16.82 -4.09
N ALA A 35 7.61 16.23 -3.55
CA ALA A 35 8.00 14.85 -3.86
C ALA A 35 6.93 13.85 -3.42
N VAL A 36 6.41 14.00 -2.20
CA VAL A 36 5.36 13.13 -1.65
C VAL A 36 4.06 13.29 -2.42
N ASP A 37 3.64 14.53 -2.68
CA ASP A 37 2.45 14.82 -3.49
C ASP A 37 2.55 14.18 -4.88
N ARG A 38 3.68 14.34 -5.59
CA ARG A 38 3.88 13.68 -6.89
C ARG A 38 3.94 12.16 -6.80
N ALA A 39 4.57 11.60 -5.77
CA ALA A 39 4.65 10.15 -5.57
C ALA A 39 3.26 9.52 -5.36
N SER A 40 2.36 10.21 -4.65
CA SER A 40 0.98 9.77 -4.41
C SER A 40 0.03 9.97 -5.60
N LYS A 41 0.44 10.73 -6.63
CA LYS A 41 -0.37 11.07 -7.81
C LYS A 41 -0.32 9.98 -8.88
N THR A 42 -0.86 8.82 -8.54
CA THR A 42 -1.00 7.67 -9.44
C THR A 42 -2.25 6.88 -9.05
N PRO A 43 -2.93 6.19 -9.98
CA PRO A 43 -4.02 5.28 -9.63
C PRO A 43 -3.53 4.03 -8.87
N TYR A 44 -2.22 3.75 -8.88
CA TYR A 44 -1.60 2.58 -8.28
C TYR A 44 -1.10 2.84 -6.86
N GLY A 45 -0.82 1.77 -6.10
CA GLY A 45 -0.43 1.88 -4.69
C GLY A 45 0.26 0.63 -4.15
N LEU A 46 1.16 0.02 -4.93
CA LEU A 46 1.83 -1.22 -4.51
C LEU A 46 2.97 -0.99 -3.53
N ALA A 47 4.02 -0.28 -3.95
CA ALA A 47 5.24 -0.10 -3.17
C ALA A 47 5.82 1.30 -3.33
N ALA A 48 6.34 1.85 -2.23
CA ALA A 48 7.02 3.13 -2.19
C ALA A 48 8.22 3.05 -1.25
N SER A 49 9.27 3.86 -1.49
CA SER A 49 10.43 3.90 -0.61
C SER A 49 11.01 5.30 -0.50
N LEU A 50 11.37 5.70 0.72
CA LEU A 50 12.14 6.88 1.00
C LEU A 50 13.61 6.49 1.20
N LEU A 51 14.52 7.13 0.50
CA LEU A 51 15.97 6.99 0.69
C LEU A 51 16.54 8.27 1.30
N GLY A 52 17.22 8.15 2.43
CA GLY A 52 17.74 9.28 3.21
C GLY A 52 16.69 9.93 4.10
N GLY A 53 16.83 11.24 4.33
CA GLY A 53 15.95 12.01 5.22
C GLY A 53 16.13 11.67 6.71
N SER A 54 15.12 12.03 7.49
CA SER A 54 15.04 11.76 8.93
C SER A 54 13.84 10.88 9.25
N ARG A 55 13.73 10.44 10.49
CA ARG A 55 12.60 9.64 10.95
C ARG A 55 11.26 10.37 10.77
N GLU A 56 11.27 11.68 11.03
CA GLU A 56 10.09 12.54 10.88
C GLU A 56 9.66 12.62 9.42
N TYR A 57 10.61 12.70 8.47
CA TYR A 57 10.28 12.64 7.05
C TYR A 57 9.73 11.27 6.65
N PHE A 58 10.28 10.19 7.20
CA PHE A 58 9.76 8.85 6.90
C PHE A 58 8.34 8.64 7.44
N GLU A 59 8.04 9.10 8.65
CA GLU A 59 6.68 9.01 9.22
C GLU A 59 5.68 9.79 8.35
N ARG A 60 6.03 11.01 7.95
CA ARG A 60 5.22 11.80 7.00
C ARG A 60 5.06 11.10 5.65
N PHE A 61 6.09 10.40 5.18
CA PHE A 61 6.03 9.63 3.93
C PHE A 61 5.09 8.43 4.05
N VAL A 62 5.13 7.68 5.15
CA VAL A 62 4.23 6.55 5.39
C VAL A 62 2.77 6.99 5.35
N ASP A 63 2.45 8.12 5.96
CA ASP A 63 1.07 8.63 6.03
C ASP A 63 0.53 9.10 4.67
N ALA A 64 1.40 9.48 3.74
CA ALA A 64 1.01 10.19 2.51
C ALA A 64 1.37 9.45 1.20
N ALA A 65 2.25 8.45 1.22
CA ALA A 65 2.72 7.78 0.01
C ALA A 65 1.63 6.94 -0.70
N GLY A 66 0.55 6.56 0.00
CA GLY A 66 -0.58 5.85 -0.60
C GLY A 66 -0.25 4.45 -1.12
N ALA A 67 0.70 3.74 -0.49
CA ALA A 67 1.15 2.42 -0.91
C ALA A 67 1.00 1.36 0.19
N GLY A 68 0.81 0.10 -0.22
CA GLY A 68 0.71 -1.03 0.70
C GLY A 68 2.03 -1.50 1.31
N VAL A 69 3.15 -1.26 0.62
CA VAL A 69 4.50 -1.52 1.11
C VAL A 69 5.30 -0.22 1.10
N VAL A 70 5.66 0.28 2.29
CA VAL A 70 6.43 1.52 2.43
C VAL A 70 7.73 1.24 3.17
N ASN A 71 8.85 1.48 2.49
CA ASN A 71 10.19 1.17 2.99
C ASN A 71 10.99 2.44 3.32
N TRP A 72 11.91 2.36 4.29
CA TRP A 72 12.91 3.39 4.56
C TRP A 72 14.31 2.84 4.34
N ASN A 73 15.14 3.56 3.58
CA ASN A 73 16.53 3.18 3.28
C ASN A 73 16.68 1.76 2.74
N SER A 74 15.66 1.28 2.02
CA SER A 74 15.62 -0.06 1.43
C SER A 74 14.96 0.00 0.04
N PRO A 75 15.29 -0.91 -0.88
CA PRO A 75 14.68 -0.95 -2.21
C PRO A 75 13.15 -1.16 -2.16
N THR A 76 12.44 -0.75 -3.21
CA THR A 76 11.00 -1.02 -3.38
C THR A 76 10.69 -2.50 -3.64
N THR A 77 11.69 -3.29 -4.03
CA THR A 77 11.56 -4.74 -4.23
C THR A 77 11.59 -5.55 -2.93
N GLY A 78 11.94 -4.93 -1.80
CA GLY A 78 12.00 -5.59 -0.49
C GLY A 78 10.61 -5.72 0.14
N ALA A 79 10.01 -6.90 0.05
CA ALA A 79 8.79 -7.26 0.77
C ALA A 79 9.01 -8.56 1.56
N ALA A 80 8.69 -8.54 2.86
CA ALA A 80 8.81 -9.72 3.70
C ALA A 80 7.54 -10.57 3.61
N GLY A 81 7.66 -11.85 3.23
CA GLY A 81 6.51 -12.77 3.19
C GLY A 81 5.84 -13.00 4.55
N ALA A 82 6.53 -12.67 5.65
CA ALA A 82 5.99 -12.68 7.01
C ALA A 82 5.12 -11.46 7.35
N LEU A 83 5.00 -10.49 6.44
CA LEU A 83 4.13 -9.33 6.55
C LEU A 83 3.02 -9.40 5.47
N PRO A 84 1.92 -8.65 5.63
CA PRO A 84 0.94 -8.49 4.57
C PRO A 84 1.56 -7.88 3.32
N PHE A 85 1.13 -8.33 2.15
CA PHE A 85 1.57 -7.81 0.86
C PHE A 85 0.37 -7.58 -0.06
N GLY A 86 -0.02 -6.32 -0.26
CA GLY A 86 -1.12 -5.99 -1.16
C GLY A 86 -1.13 -4.51 -1.49
N GLY A 87 -1.35 -4.19 -2.76
CA GLY A 87 -1.42 -2.80 -3.21
C GLY A 87 -2.78 -2.15 -2.93
N LEU A 88 -2.75 -0.83 -2.85
CA LEU A 88 -3.92 0.03 -2.81
C LEU A 88 -4.31 0.51 -4.23
N GLY A 89 -5.48 1.13 -4.36
CA GLY A 89 -5.98 1.63 -5.65
C GLY A 89 -6.06 0.50 -6.69
N ASP A 90 -5.64 0.80 -7.91
CA ASP A 90 -5.66 -0.16 -9.03
C ASP A 90 -4.62 -1.28 -8.88
N SER A 91 -3.72 -1.21 -7.88
CA SER A 91 -2.76 -2.27 -7.58
C SER A 91 -3.35 -3.42 -6.76
N GLY A 92 -4.61 -3.35 -6.33
CA GLY A 92 -5.21 -4.40 -5.52
C GLY A 92 -6.72 -4.28 -5.34
N ASN A 93 -7.26 -5.16 -4.51
CA ASN A 93 -8.70 -5.26 -4.24
C ASN A 93 -8.98 -5.43 -2.74
N HIS A 94 -8.10 -4.89 -1.90
CA HIS A 94 -8.16 -4.98 -0.44
C HIS A 94 -8.12 -6.41 0.14
N ARG A 95 -7.51 -7.35 -0.59
CA ARG A 95 -7.22 -8.71 -0.12
C ARG A 95 -5.70 -8.96 -0.16
N PRO A 96 -4.94 -8.42 0.81
CA PRO A 96 -3.49 -8.54 0.80
C PRO A 96 -3.05 -10.01 0.94
N ALA A 97 -2.11 -10.42 0.12
CA ALA A 97 -1.41 -11.70 0.23
C ALA A 97 -0.31 -11.62 1.31
N GLY A 98 0.71 -12.46 1.19
CA GLY A 98 1.74 -12.60 2.23
C GLY A 98 1.11 -13.20 3.49
N TYR A 99 1.35 -12.56 4.65
CA TYR A 99 0.84 -13.05 5.93
C TYR A 99 -0.70 -13.12 6.00
N PHE A 100 -1.40 -12.15 5.40
CA PHE A 100 -2.87 -12.08 5.41
C PHE A 100 -3.54 -12.92 4.31
N ALA A 101 -2.77 -13.73 3.56
CA ALA A 101 -3.37 -14.63 2.57
C ALA A 101 -4.39 -15.59 3.18
N ILE A 102 -4.24 -15.95 4.46
CA ILE A 102 -5.17 -16.82 5.17
C ILE A 102 -6.60 -16.25 5.20
N ASP A 103 -6.75 -14.92 5.27
CA ASP A 103 -8.04 -14.24 5.40
C ASP A 103 -8.94 -14.44 4.17
N PHE A 104 -8.36 -14.71 3.00
CA PHE A 104 -9.13 -15.01 1.78
C PHE A 104 -9.06 -16.49 1.36
N CYS A 105 -8.34 -17.32 2.12
CA CYS A 105 -8.26 -18.76 1.91
C CYS A 105 -9.23 -19.54 2.81
N SER A 106 -9.93 -18.87 3.74
CA SER A 106 -10.83 -19.52 4.69
C SER A 106 -12.02 -18.62 5.03
N ASP A 107 -13.21 -19.20 5.12
CA ASP A 107 -14.42 -18.51 5.55
C ASP A 107 -14.68 -18.80 7.04
N PRO A 108 -14.65 -17.80 7.93
CA PRO A 108 -14.90 -18.01 9.34
C PRO A 108 -16.38 -18.35 9.58
N VAL A 109 -16.63 -19.39 10.40
CA VAL A 109 -17.98 -19.78 10.84
C VAL A 109 -18.07 -19.61 12.35
N ALA A 110 -18.99 -18.76 12.80
CA ALA A 110 -19.28 -18.57 14.21
C ALA A 110 -20.53 -19.37 14.61
N SER A 111 -20.43 -20.16 15.67
CA SER A 111 -21.52 -20.94 16.25
C SER A 111 -21.67 -20.60 17.73
N LEU A 112 -22.92 -20.53 18.20
CA LEU A 112 -23.26 -20.54 19.61
C LEU A 112 -23.89 -21.89 19.92
N GLU A 113 -23.28 -22.64 20.82
CA GLU A 113 -23.66 -24.03 21.11
C GLU A 113 -24.06 -24.17 22.58
N ALA A 114 -25.12 -24.93 22.82
CA ALA A 114 -25.59 -25.27 24.16
C ALA A 114 -26.11 -26.72 24.16
N ASP A 115 -25.70 -27.50 25.15
CA ASP A 115 -26.11 -28.91 25.27
C ASP A 115 -27.60 -29.07 25.56
N GLN A 116 -28.27 -28.02 26.06
CA GLN A 116 -29.68 -28.02 26.46
C GLN A 116 -30.36 -26.71 26.02
N ILE A 117 -31.63 -26.80 25.64
CA ILE A 117 -32.45 -25.64 25.29
C ILE A 117 -32.75 -24.84 26.57
N SER A 118 -32.21 -23.62 26.66
CA SER A 118 -32.51 -22.68 27.74
C SER A 118 -33.78 -21.88 27.42
N GLY A 119 -34.69 -21.74 28.39
CA GLY A 119 -35.84 -20.83 28.30
C GLY A 119 -35.51 -19.35 28.63
N LYS A 120 -34.24 -19.04 28.91
CA LYS A 120 -33.78 -17.65 29.14
C LYS A 120 -33.57 -16.94 27.81
N ASP A 121 -33.77 -15.61 27.83
CA ASP A 121 -33.66 -14.74 26.65
C ASP A 121 -32.33 -14.95 25.90
N PRO A 122 -32.34 -15.35 24.62
CA PRO A 122 -31.13 -15.59 23.84
C PRO A 122 -30.28 -14.33 23.60
N TRP A 123 -30.77 -13.14 23.91
CA TRP A 123 -30.00 -11.90 23.78
C TRP A 123 -29.18 -11.54 25.03
N SER A 124 -29.36 -12.24 26.15
CA SER A 124 -28.64 -11.95 27.40
C SER A 124 -27.17 -12.42 27.44
N ILE A 125 -26.68 -13.04 26.36
CA ILE A 125 -25.31 -13.57 26.23
C ILE A 125 -24.33 -12.60 25.54
N ALA A 126 -24.82 -11.46 25.04
CA ALA A 126 -24.01 -10.46 24.33
C ALA A 126 -23.75 -9.18 25.14
N THR A 127 -23.95 -9.21 26.47
CA THR A 127 -23.69 -8.06 27.38
C THR A 127 -22.65 -8.41 28.42
#